data_AF-A0A7J7VAI2-F1
#
_entry.id   AF-A0A7J7VAI2-F1
#
_cell.length_a   1.000
_cell.length_b   1.000
_cell.length_c   1.000
_cell.angle_alpha   90.00
_cell.angle_beta   90.00
_cell.angle_gamma   90.00
#
_symmetry.space_group_name_H-M   'P 1'
#
loop_
_entity.id
_entity.type
_entity.pdbx_description
1 polymer ?
#
loop_
_entity_poly.entity_id
_entity_poly.type
_entity_poly.pdbx_seq_one_letter_code
_entity_poly.pdbx_strand_id
1 'polypeptide(L)'
;MSAETPVTLNIDPRDLQVQTFTVEKLLEPLIIQVTTLVNCPQNPSNRKKGCSKRARVLLASVEEATWNLLDKGEKIAQEATVLKEELTTTLGEVRKESEALKVSAERFADDPCYLPKREAVVQAARALLAAVTRLLILADMIDVMCLLQHVSAFQRTFESLKNVSNKSDLQKTYQKLGKELENLDYLAFKRQQVGVGLSRWRR
;
A
#
# COMPACT_ATOMS: atom_id res chain seq x y z
N MET A 1 20.07 -35.91 1.66
CA MET A 1 19.41 -35.06 2.68
C MET A 1 20.04 -33.69 2.60
N SER A 2 19.44 -32.78 1.82
CA SER A 2 19.86 -31.38 1.76
C SER A 2 18.75 -30.57 2.40
N ALA A 3 19.06 -29.95 3.54
CA ALA A 3 18.15 -29.06 4.23
C ALA A 3 18.11 -27.73 3.45
N GLU A 4 17.03 -27.50 2.72
CA GLU A 4 16.75 -26.18 2.12
C GLU A 4 16.31 -25.24 3.24
N THR A 5 17.18 -24.29 3.57
CA THR A 5 16.87 -23.17 4.45
C THR A 5 15.73 -22.32 3.88
N PRO A 6 14.77 -21.87 4.71
CA PRO A 6 13.75 -20.94 4.27
C PRO A 6 14.41 -19.64 3.79
N VAL A 7 13.99 -19.14 2.64
CA VAL A 7 14.47 -17.86 2.09
C VAL A 7 14.03 -16.74 3.06
N THR A 8 14.92 -16.36 3.96
CA THR A 8 14.78 -15.17 4.79
C THR A 8 15.20 -13.97 3.96
N LEU A 9 14.23 -13.30 3.33
CA LEU A 9 14.47 -12.00 2.70
C LEU A 9 14.52 -10.95 3.82
N ASN A 10 15.74 -10.54 4.18
CA ASN A 10 15.96 -9.44 5.12
C ASN A 10 15.76 -8.13 4.33
N ILE A 11 14.51 -7.68 4.27
CA ILE A 11 14.11 -6.44 3.59
C ILE A 11 13.98 -5.35 4.65
N ASP A 12 14.82 -4.33 4.58
CA ASP A 12 14.64 -3.12 5.39
C ASP A 12 13.57 -2.23 4.73
N PRO A 13 12.43 -1.96 5.40
CA PRO A 13 11.36 -1.14 4.84
C PRO A 13 11.77 0.32 4.57
N ARG A 14 12.92 0.75 5.10
CA ARG A 14 13.50 2.08 4.84
C ARG A 14 14.27 2.18 3.53
N ASP A 15 14.71 1.04 2.98
CA ASP A 15 15.55 0.94 1.79
C ASP A 15 14.76 0.65 0.50
N LEU A 16 13.43 0.58 0.58
CA LEU A 16 12.54 0.44 -0.58
C LEU A 16 12.53 1.74 -1.40
N GLN A 17 13.51 1.89 -2.30
CA GLN A 17 13.48 2.88 -3.36
C GLN A 17 12.39 2.53 -4.37
N VAL A 18 11.59 3.54 -4.71
CA VAL A 18 10.50 3.46 -5.69
C VAL A 18 11.10 3.22 -7.08
N GLN A 19 11.16 1.97 -7.53
CA GLN A 19 11.64 1.60 -8.87
C GLN A 19 10.53 1.60 -9.95
N THR A 20 9.28 1.83 -9.59
CA THR A 20 8.16 1.71 -10.51
C THR A 20 7.79 3.06 -11.12
N PHE A 21 8.09 3.24 -12.41
CA PHE A 21 7.77 4.41 -13.26
C PHE A 21 6.28 4.87 -13.15
N THR A 22 5.39 3.96 -12.77
CA THR A 22 3.96 4.22 -12.54
C THR A 22 3.68 5.06 -11.29
N VAL A 23 4.51 4.95 -10.24
CA VAL A 23 4.34 5.72 -8.99
C VAL A 23 4.77 7.17 -9.21
N GLU A 24 5.83 7.41 -9.98
CA GLU A 24 6.26 8.76 -10.37
C GLU A 24 5.17 9.48 -11.20
N LYS A 25 4.57 8.77 -12.17
CA LYS A 25 3.43 9.25 -12.97
C LYS A 25 2.12 9.47 -12.18
N LEU A 26 1.91 8.75 -11.07
CA LEU A 26 0.74 8.92 -10.18
C LEU A 26 0.95 10.03 -9.15
N LEU A 27 2.21 10.31 -8.77
CA LEU A 27 2.57 11.38 -7.86
C LEU A 27 2.66 12.74 -8.57
N GLU A 28 3.01 12.78 -9.86
CA GLU A 28 3.13 14.02 -10.64
C GLU A 28 1.84 14.90 -10.62
N PRO A 29 0.62 14.37 -10.82
CA PRO A 29 -0.62 15.16 -10.72
C PRO A 29 -0.95 15.61 -9.30
N LEU A 30 -0.59 14.82 -8.28
CA LEU A 30 -0.81 15.14 -6.86
C LEU A 30 0.16 16.23 -6.38
N ILE A 31 1.42 16.16 -6.81
CA ILE A 31 2.42 17.21 -6.61
C ILE A 31 1.96 18.48 -7.32
N ILE A 32 1.49 18.39 -8.57
CA ILE A 32 0.97 19.52 -9.34
C ILE A 32 -0.25 20.16 -8.65
N GLN A 33 -1.21 19.37 -8.14
CA GLN A 33 -2.38 19.87 -7.39
C GLN A 33 -1.99 20.54 -6.07
N VAL A 34 -1.02 19.97 -5.34
CA VAL A 34 -0.43 20.61 -4.15
C VAL A 34 0.30 21.90 -4.53
N THR A 35 1.03 21.94 -5.65
CA THR A 35 1.67 23.19 -6.13
C THR A 35 0.70 24.21 -6.75
N THR A 36 -0.48 23.81 -7.24
CA THR A 36 -1.50 24.76 -7.70
C THR A 36 -2.27 25.37 -6.54
N LEU A 37 -2.44 24.65 -5.42
CA LEU A 37 -2.77 25.27 -4.12
C LEU A 37 -1.65 26.23 -3.63
N VAL A 38 -0.42 26.07 -4.12
CA VAL A 38 0.74 26.92 -3.81
C VAL A 38 0.78 28.24 -4.63
N ASN A 39 0.16 28.29 -5.82
CA ASN A 39 0.20 29.46 -6.73
C ASN A 39 -0.98 30.46 -6.59
N CYS A 40 -1.32 30.86 -5.37
CA CYS A 40 -2.06 32.12 -5.17
C CYS A 40 -1.05 33.29 -5.23
N PRO A 41 -1.36 34.39 -5.93
CA PRO A 41 -0.42 35.48 -6.17
C PRO A 41 0.16 36.05 -4.86
N GLN A 42 1.47 36.34 -4.88
CA GLN A 42 2.33 36.77 -3.77
C GLN A 42 1.96 38.10 -3.08
N ASN A 43 0.75 38.63 -3.29
CA ASN A 43 0.29 39.85 -2.64
C ASN A 43 -0.70 39.51 -1.51
N PRO A 44 -0.22 39.34 -0.26
CA PRO A 44 -1.12 39.21 0.88
C PRO A 44 -1.85 40.54 1.09
N SER A 45 -3.15 40.58 0.81
CA SER A 45 -3.97 41.71 1.25
C SER A 45 -4.10 41.64 2.78
N ASN A 46 -3.87 42.75 3.50
CA ASN A 46 -4.06 42.87 4.96
C ASN A 46 -5.50 42.67 5.46
N ARG A 47 -6.41 42.18 4.61
CA ARG A 47 -7.77 41.81 5.01
C ARG A 47 -7.76 40.34 5.39
N LYS A 48 -8.22 40.04 6.61
CA LYS A 48 -8.59 38.68 7.04
C LYS A 48 -9.60 38.10 6.04
N LYS A 49 -9.11 37.45 4.99
CA LYS A 49 -9.96 36.79 4.00
C LYS A 49 -10.43 35.51 4.66
N GLY A 50 -11.73 35.47 4.98
CA GLY A 50 -12.36 34.36 5.66
C GLY A 50 -12.06 33.02 4.98
N CYS A 51 -11.92 31.99 5.82
CA CYS A 51 -11.68 30.59 5.51
C CYS A 51 -12.35 30.14 4.19
N SER A 52 -11.57 29.64 3.23
CA SER A 52 -12.15 29.07 2.01
C SER A 52 -12.87 27.76 2.36
N LYS A 53 -14.21 27.72 2.25
CA LYS A 53 -15.04 26.49 2.39
C LYS A 53 -14.44 25.30 1.63
N ARG A 54 -13.80 25.57 0.50
CA ARG A 54 -13.13 24.60 -0.37
C ARG A 54 -12.00 23.81 0.32
N ALA A 55 -11.20 24.46 1.18
CA ALA A 55 -10.09 23.80 1.87
C ALA A 55 -10.59 22.79 2.93
N ARG A 56 -11.66 23.14 3.66
CA ARG A 56 -12.28 22.24 4.64
C ARG A 56 -12.91 21.01 3.99
N VAL A 57 -13.59 21.20 2.85
CA VAL A 57 -14.19 20.09 2.08
C VAL A 57 -13.11 19.14 1.54
N LEU A 58 -11.98 19.67 1.04
CA LEU A 58 -10.88 18.84 0.57
C LEU A 58 -10.23 18.04 1.72
N LEU A 59 -10.02 18.67 2.88
CA LEU A 59 -9.47 17.98 4.06
C LEU A 59 -10.38 16.82 4.49
N ALA A 60 -11.69 17.07 4.61
CA ALA A 60 -12.66 16.04 4.98
C ALA A 60 -12.65 14.85 4.00
N SER A 61 -12.52 15.11 2.69
CA SER A 61 -12.40 14.05 1.68
C SER A 61 -11.10 13.25 1.82
N VAL A 62 -9.98 13.90 2.14
CA VAL A 62 -8.69 13.22 2.39
C VAL A 62 -8.76 12.39 3.67
N GLU A 63 -9.38 12.89 4.73
CA GLU A 63 -9.59 12.15 5.98
C GLU A 63 -10.46 10.91 5.75
N GLU A 64 -11.58 11.05 5.03
CA GLU A 64 -12.45 9.92 4.70
C GLU A 64 -11.72 8.87 3.86
N ALA A 65 -10.97 9.28 2.83
CA ALA A 65 -10.20 8.37 2.01
C ALA A 65 -9.10 7.65 2.81
N THR A 66 -8.42 8.37 3.70
CA THR A 66 -7.36 7.80 4.56
C THR A 66 -7.94 6.85 5.60
N TRP A 67 -9.10 7.18 6.17
CA TRP A 67 -9.81 6.30 7.10
C TRP A 67 -10.28 5.01 6.42
N ASN A 68 -10.89 5.11 5.22
CA ASN A 68 -11.30 3.95 4.44
C ASN A 68 -10.11 3.05 4.08
N LEU A 69 -8.96 3.65 3.74
CA LEU A 69 -7.71 2.91 3.52
C LEU A 69 -7.29 2.18 4.79
N LEU A 70 -7.23 2.87 5.93
CA LEU A 70 -6.83 2.27 7.21
C LEU A 70 -7.76 1.14 7.65
N ASP A 71 -9.08 1.32 7.58
CA ASP A 71 -10.06 0.29 7.95
C ASP A 71 -9.91 -0.98 7.12
N LYS A 72 -9.77 -0.83 5.80
CA LYS A 72 -9.51 -1.97 4.90
C LYS A 72 -8.16 -2.61 5.20
N GLY A 73 -7.14 -1.80 5.46
CA GLY A 73 -5.81 -2.28 5.76
C GLY A 73 -5.71 -3.07 7.06
N GLU A 74 -6.41 -2.64 8.10
CA GLU A 74 -6.46 -3.34 9.38
C GLU A 74 -7.09 -4.72 9.21
N LYS A 75 -8.18 -4.82 8.44
CA LYS A 75 -8.83 -6.10 8.11
C LYS A 75 -7.87 -7.02 7.35
N ILE A 76 -7.15 -6.49 6.37
CA ILE A 76 -6.15 -7.24 5.62
C ILE A 76 -5.00 -7.69 6.53
N ALA A 77 -4.55 -6.84 7.45
CA ALA A 77 -3.48 -7.16 8.40
C ALA A 77 -3.88 -8.25 9.39
N GLN A 78 -5.17 -8.34 9.76
CA GLN A 78 -5.67 -9.43 10.59
C GLN A 78 -5.57 -10.79 9.88
N GLU A 79 -5.83 -10.82 8.57
CA GLU A 79 -5.76 -12.02 7.72
C GLU A 79 -4.36 -12.33 7.19
N ALA A 80 -3.40 -11.41 7.34
CA ALA A 80 -2.05 -11.58 6.81
C ALA A 80 -1.28 -12.64 7.61
N THR A 81 -0.75 -13.63 6.89
CA THR A 81 0.12 -14.69 7.44
C THR A 81 1.60 -14.40 7.27
N VAL A 82 1.93 -13.39 6.47
CA VAL A 82 3.30 -12.98 6.09
C VAL A 82 3.43 -11.48 6.30
N LEU A 83 4.57 -11.03 6.86
CA LEU A 83 4.90 -9.62 7.12
C LEU A 83 3.79 -8.84 7.87
N LYS A 84 3.12 -9.50 8.80
CA LYS A 84 2.02 -8.93 9.57
C LYS A 84 2.47 -7.76 10.43
N GLU A 85 3.60 -7.89 11.11
CA GLU A 85 4.11 -6.86 12.02
C GLU A 85 4.52 -5.60 11.25
N GLU A 86 5.14 -5.76 10.08
CA GLU A 86 5.52 -4.69 9.17
C GLU A 86 4.28 -3.99 8.61
N LEU A 87 3.25 -4.75 8.25
CA LEU A 87 1.98 -4.20 7.74
C LEU A 87 1.27 -3.39 8.83
N THR A 88 1.18 -3.92 10.06
CA THR A 88 0.60 -3.21 11.21
C THR A 88 1.41 -1.95 11.55
N THR A 89 2.74 -2.03 11.51
CA THR A 89 3.62 -0.87 11.75
C THR A 89 3.38 0.22 10.71
N THR A 90 3.31 -0.14 9.43
CA THR A 90 3.12 0.82 8.34
C THR A 90 1.72 1.45 8.38
N LEU A 91 0.68 0.69 8.75
CA LEU A 91 -0.66 1.24 9.03
C LEU A 91 -0.64 2.23 10.20
N GLY A 92 0.14 1.95 11.24
CA GLY A 92 0.37 2.86 12.36
C GLY A 92 1.04 4.17 11.92
N GLU A 93 2.03 4.11 11.04
CA GLU A 93 2.66 5.30 10.45
C GLU A 93 1.66 6.15 9.65
N VAL A 94 0.86 5.52 8.78
CA VAL A 94 -0.19 6.22 8.01
C VAL A 94 -1.19 6.91 8.96
N ARG A 95 -1.60 6.25 10.04
CA ARG A 95 -2.49 6.82 11.05
C ARG A 95 -1.87 8.03 11.73
N LYS A 96 -0.60 7.94 12.13
CA LYS A 96 0.14 9.03 12.76
C LYS A 96 0.28 10.25 11.84
N GLU A 97 0.67 10.04 10.58
CA GLU A 97 0.83 11.13 9.61
C GLU A 97 -0.51 11.75 9.20
N SER A 98 -1.60 10.95 9.19
CA SER A 98 -2.96 11.44 8.98
C SER A 98 -3.39 12.41 10.07
N GLU A 99 -3.16 12.07 11.35
CA GLU A 99 -3.47 12.95 12.47
C GLU A 99 -2.61 14.24 12.43
N ALA A 100 -1.34 14.13 12.07
CA ALA A 100 -0.46 15.29 11.91
C ALA A 100 -0.94 16.24 10.79
N LEU A 101 -1.44 15.70 9.68
CA LEU A 101 -2.05 16.47 8.60
C LEU A 101 -3.31 17.18 9.07
N LYS A 102 -4.21 16.48 9.78
CA LYS A 102 -5.42 17.06 10.35
C LYS A 102 -5.12 18.26 11.24
N VAL A 103 -4.25 18.08 12.25
CA VAL A 103 -3.87 19.16 13.18
C VAL A 103 -3.24 20.35 12.43
N SER A 104 -2.38 20.08 11.45
CA SER A 104 -1.76 21.13 10.65
C SER A 104 -2.80 21.88 9.79
N ALA A 105 -3.75 21.16 9.22
CA ALA A 105 -4.78 21.72 8.35
C ALA A 105 -5.82 22.53 9.12
N GLU A 106 -6.19 22.11 10.33
CA GLU A 106 -7.02 22.89 11.26
C GLU A 106 -6.33 24.23 11.61
N ARG A 107 -5.05 24.18 12.01
CA ARG A 107 -4.26 25.39 12.33
C ARG A 107 -4.12 26.33 11.14
N PHE A 108 -3.99 25.79 9.93
CA PHE A 108 -3.98 26.56 8.68
C PHE A 108 -5.34 27.17 8.36
N ALA A 109 -6.44 26.45 8.63
CA ALA A 109 -7.79 26.96 8.38
C ALA A 109 -8.13 28.21 9.23
N ASP A 110 -7.50 28.34 10.39
CA ASP A 110 -7.63 29.51 11.29
C ASP A 110 -6.87 30.75 10.78
N ASP A 111 -5.75 30.56 10.07
CA ASP A 111 -4.94 31.65 9.52
C ASP A 111 -4.29 31.27 8.17
N PRO A 112 -5.06 31.30 7.07
CA PRO A 112 -4.62 30.79 5.76
C PRO A 112 -3.53 31.64 5.09
N CYS A 113 -3.31 32.87 5.55
CA CYS A 113 -2.32 33.78 4.98
C CYS A 113 -0.96 33.69 5.67
N TYR A 114 -0.86 32.92 6.76
CA TYR A 114 0.38 32.72 7.48
C TYR A 114 1.23 31.63 6.82
N LEU A 115 2.31 32.04 6.17
CA LEU A 115 3.20 31.17 5.38
C LEU A 115 3.71 29.94 6.15
N PRO A 116 4.16 30.02 7.42
CA PRO A 116 4.65 28.85 8.13
C PRO A 116 3.56 27.79 8.39
N LYS A 117 2.30 28.19 8.60
CA LYS A 117 1.17 27.24 8.74
C LYS A 117 0.88 26.52 7.43
N ARG A 118 1.03 27.20 6.29
CA ARG A 118 0.89 26.60 4.97
C ARG A 118 1.98 25.57 4.70
N GLU A 119 3.24 25.90 5.01
CA GLU A 119 4.37 24.98 4.88
C GLU A 119 4.19 23.73 5.75
N ALA A 120 3.71 23.88 6.98
CA ALA A 120 3.42 22.77 7.88
C ALA A 120 2.39 21.78 7.28
N VAL A 121 1.30 22.28 6.68
CA VAL A 121 0.30 21.44 6.00
C VAL A 121 0.91 20.69 4.81
N VAL A 122 1.70 21.38 3.99
CA VAL A 122 2.36 20.76 2.84
C VAL A 122 3.31 19.65 3.28
N GLN A 123 4.07 19.89 4.36
CA GLN A 123 4.99 18.89 4.89
C GLN A 123 4.27 17.67 5.46
N ALA A 124 3.18 17.89 6.20
CA ALA A 124 2.35 16.80 6.72
C ALA A 124 1.68 16.00 5.59
N ALA A 125 1.20 16.65 4.53
CA ALA A 125 0.62 15.98 3.38
C ALA A 125 1.65 15.12 2.63
N ARG A 126 2.89 15.61 2.47
CA ARG A 126 3.99 14.83 1.89
C ARG A 126 4.35 13.62 2.75
N ALA A 127 4.39 13.79 4.07
CA ALA A 127 4.66 12.69 4.99
C ALA A 127 3.58 11.61 4.91
N LEU A 128 2.30 11.99 4.87
CA LEU A 128 1.19 11.06 4.67
C LEU A 128 1.29 10.31 3.34
N LEU A 129 1.58 11.01 2.23
CA LEU A 129 1.77 10.38 0.92
C LEU A 129 2.94 9.39 0.93
N ALA A 130 4.04 9.73 1.61
CA ALA A 130 5.18 8.82 1.74
C ALA A 130 4.82 7.56 2.55
N ALA A 131 4.11 7.71 3.67
CA ALA A 131 3.65 6.60 4.49
C ALA A 131 2.68 5.68 3.71
N VAL A 132 1.72 6.26 2.99
CA VAL A 132 0.79 5.51 2.12
C VAL A 132 1.54 4.80 1.00
N THR A 133 2.55 5.44 0.41
CA THR A 133 3.38 4.81 -0.63
C THR A 133 4.10 3.58 -0.09
N ARG A 134 4.72 3.67 1.11
CA ARG A 134 5.36 2.52 1.76
C ARG A 134 4.36 1.39 2.05
N LEU A 135 3.16 1.73 2.51
CA LEU A 135 2.09 0.76 2.75
C LEU A 135 1.74 -0.03 1.47
N LEU A 136 1.58 0.68 0.36
CA LEU A 136 1.21 0.06 -0.92
C LEU A 136 2.33 -0.82 -1.48
N ILE A 137 3.59 -0.40 -1.33
CA ILE A 137 4.75 -1.22 -1.73
C ILE A 137 4.80 -2.50 -0.89
N LEU A 138 4.67 -2.39 0.43
CA LEU A 138 4.65 -3.53 1.32
C LEU A 138 3.50 -4.50 0.99
N ALA A 139 2.31 -3.96 0.67
CA ALA A 139 1.18 -4.77 0.23
C ALA A 139 1.48 -5.55 -1.06
N ASP A 140 2.12 -4.93 -2.06
CA ASP A 140 2.52 -5.66 -3.28
C ASP A 140 3.55 -6.75 -2.99
N MET A 141 4.50 -6.50 -2.09
CA MET A 141 5.49 -7.49 -1.68
C MET A 141 4.83 -8.70 -1.00
N ILE A 142 3.86 -8.48 -0.12
CA ILE A 142 3.08 -9.55 0.52
C ILE A 142 2.34 -10.39 -0.53
N ASP A 143 1.73 -9.74 -1.52
CA ASP A 143 1.04 -10.43 -2.62
C ASP A 143 2.02 -11.29 -3.47
N VAL A 144 3.22 -10.77 -3.77
CA VAL A 144 4.28 -11.54 -4.45
C VAL A 144 4.72 -12.74 -3.63
N MET A 145 4.99 -12.53 -2.33
CA MET A 145 5.45 -13.60 -1.44
C MET A 145 4.41 -14.71 -1.34
N CYS A 146 3.13 -14.35 -1.23
CA CYS A 146 2.02 -15.31 -1.25
C CYS A 146 2.01 -16.12 -2.55
N LEU A 147 2.15 -15.48 -3.70
CA LEU A 147 2.20 -16.17 -4.99
C LEU A 147 3.41 -17.12 -5.09
N LEU A 148 4.59 -16.68 -4.64
CA LEU A 148 5.80 -17.51 -4.61
C LEU A 148 5.65 -18.73 -3.68
N GLN A 149 4.96 -18.59 -2.55
CA GLN A 149 4.64 -19.72 -1.67
C GLN A 149 3.76 -20.76 -2.36
N HIS A 150 2.74 -20.31 -3.12
CA HIS A 150 1.91 -21.21 -3.91
C HIS A 150 2.71 -21.91 -5.02
N VAL A 151 3.62 -21.21 -5.70
CA VAL A 151 4.48 -21.80 -6.73
C VAL A 151 5.39 -22.86 -6.10
N SER A 152 5.97 -22.56 -4.94
CA SER A 152 6.84 -23.48 -4.21
C SER A 152 6.08 -24.73 -3.76
N ALA A 153 4.83 -24.58 -3.27
CA ALA A 153 3.98 -25.70 -2.89
C ALA A 153 3.67 -26.61 -4.09
N PHE A 154 3.32 -26.01 -5.23
CA PHE A 154 3.08 -26.74 -6.48
C PHE A 154 4.32 -27.50 -6.95
N GLN A 155 5.50 -26.88 -6.93
CA GLN A 155 6.77 -27.54 -7.28
C GLN A 155 7.04 -28.76 -6.39
N ARG A 156 6.82 -28.65 -5.07
CA ARG A 156 6.98 -29.81 -4.16
C ARG A 156 6.00 -30.93 -4.47
N THR A 157 4.73 -30.61 -4.75
CA THR A 157 3.74 -31.62 -5.14
C THR A 157 4.10 -32.26 -6.49
N PHE A 158 4.63 -31.49 -7.43
CA PHE A 158 5.11 -31.99 -8.73
C PHE A 158 6.31 -32.94 -8.57
N GLU A 159 7.30 -32.57 -7.76
CA GLU A 159 8.44 -33.46 -7.46
C GLU A 159 7.99 -34.72 -6.71
N SER A 160 7.01 -34.61 -5.81
CA SER A 160 6.42 -35.79 -5.16
C SER A 160 5.77 -36.72 -6.19
N LEU A 161 5.09 -36.19 -7.21
CA LEU A 161 4.44 -36.97 -8.26
C LEU A 161 5.44 -37.84 -9.04
N LYS A 162 6.63 -37.29 -9.32
CA LYS A 162 7.72 -38.00 -10.02
C LYS A 162 8.22 -39.22 -9.24
N ASN A 163 8.13 -39.19 -7.92
CA ASN A 163 8.63 -40.24 -7.03
C ASN A 163 7.56 -41.25 -6.61
N VAL A 164 6.33 -41.15 -7.12
CA VAL A 164 5.26 -42.09 -6.77
C VAL A 164 5.44 -43.45 -7.46
N SER A 165 5.35 -44.52 -6.68
CA SER A 165 5.54 -45.91 -7.14
C SER A 165 4.26 -46.75 -7.22
N ASN A 166 3.10 -46.20 -6.86
CA ASN A 166 1.83 -46.93 -6.90
C ASN A 166 0.66 -46.11 -7.49
N LYS A 167 -0.31 -46.82 -8.08
CA LYS A 167 -1.43 -46.21 -8.82
C LYS A 167 -2.34 -45.35 -7.94
N SER A 168 -2.63 -45.77 -6.70
CA SER A 168 -3.54 -45.02 -5.83
C SER A 168 -2.95 -43.67 -5.42
N ASP A 169 -1.68 -43.64 -5.07
CA ASP A 169 -1.01 -42.41 -4.66
C ASP A 169 -0.71 -41.51 -5.86
N LEU A 170 -0.54 -42.08 -7.05
CA LEU A 170 -0.39 -41.32 -8.28
C LEU A 170 -1.66 -40.52 -8.54
N GLN A 171 -2.82 -41.17 -8.44
CA GLN A 171 -4.11 -40.52 -8.65
C GLN A 171 -4.38 -39.43 -7.60
N LYS A 172 -4.07 -39.68 -6.32
CA LYS A 172 -4.21 -38.67 -5.25
C LYS A 172 -3.30 -37.46 -5.48
N THR A 173 -2.03 -37.69 -5.79
CA THR A 173 -1.03 -36.63 -5.98
C THR A 173 -1.36 -35.81 -7.21
N TYR A 174 -1.81 -36.45 -8.30
CA TYR A 174 -2.26 -35.77 -9.52
C TYR A 174 -3.49 -34.88 -9.28
N GLN A 175 -4.49 -35.37 -8.52
CA GLN A 175 -5.66 -34.55 -8.14
C GLN A 175 -5.28 -33.34 -7.29
N LYS A 176 -4.34 -33.52 -6.36
CA LYS A 176 -3.81 -32.41 -5.54
C LYS A 176 -3.08 -31.38 -6.41
N LEU A 177 -2.24 -31.84 -7.33
CA LEU A 177 -1.50 -30.98 -8.26
C LEU A 177 -2.45 -30.13 -9.13
N GLY A 178 -3.53 -30.73 -9.64
CA GLY A 178 -4.54 -30.01 -10.41
C GLY A 178 -5.20 -28.86 -9.62
N LYS A 179 -5.57 -29.12 -8.36
CA LYS A 179 -6.14 -28.07 -7.48
C LYS A 179 -5.13 -26.95 -7.17
N GLU A 180 -3.87 -27.30 -6.95
CA GLU A 180 -2.81 -26.31 -6.73
C GLU A 180 -2.56 -25.46 -7.99
N LEU A 181 -2.64 -26.06 -9.18
CA LEU A 181 -2.52 -25.36 -10.46
C LEU A 181 -3.67 -24.39 -10.71
N GLU A 182 -4.92 -24.81 -10.49
CA GLU A 182 -6.10 -23.94 -10.64
C GLU A 182 -6.02 -22.73 -9.70
N ASN A 183 -5.60 -22.94 -8.46
CA ASN A 183 -5.41 -21.86 -7.50
C ASN A 183 -4.29 -20.90 -7.93
N LEU A 184 -3.17 -21.44 -8.44
CA LEU A 184 -2.06 -20.64 -8.96
C LEU A 184 -2.46 -19.79 -10.15
N ASP A 185 -3.15 -20.39 -11.12
CA ASP A 185 -3.64 -19.70 -12.31
C ASP A 185 -4.59 -18.55 -11.93
N TYR A 186 -5.51 -18.80 -11.00
CA TYR A 186 -6.41 -17.78 -10.47
C TYR A 186 -5.67 -16.61 -9.80
N LEU A 187 -4.67 -16.90 -8.96
CA LEU A 187 -3.90 -15.87 -8.27
C LEU A 187 -3.00 -15.07 -9.23
N ALA A 188 -2.38 -15.75 -10.19
CA ALA A 188 -1.58 -15.12 -11.25
C ALA A 188 -2.44 -14.22 -12.13
N PHE A 189 -3.62 -14.69 -12.55
CA PHE A 189 -4.59 -13.92 -13.33
C PHE A 189 -5.05 -12.66 -12.61
N LYS A 190 -5.33 -12.75 -11.30
CA LYS A 190 -5.65 -11.56 -10.48
C LYS A 190 -4.53 -10.54 -10.46
N ARG A 191 -3.28 -10.99 -10.31
CA ARG A 191 -2.09 -10.10 -10.35
C ARG A 191 -1.89 -9.47 -11.72
N GLN A 192 -2.24 -10.17 -12.80
CA GLN A 192 -2.08 -9.68 -14.17
C GLN A 192 -3.15 -8.66 -14.57
N GLN A 193 -4.40 -8.83 -14.14
CA GLN A 193 -5.48 -7.87 -14.43
C GLN A 193 -5.38 -6.59 -13.59
N VAL A 194 -4.98 -6.72 -12.33
CA VAL A 194 -4.79 -5.58 -11.43
C VAL A 194 -3.30 -5.29 -11.41
N GLY A 195 -2.84 -4.46 -12.36
CA GLY A 195 -1.47 -3.93 -12.30
C GLY A 195 -1.21 -3.37 -10.91
N VAL A 196 -0.37 -4.07 -10.14
CA VAL A 196 0.12 -3.74 -8.79
C VAL A 196 -0.97 -3.75 -7.68
N GLY A 197 -0.85 -4.67 -6.72
CA GLY A 197 -1.31 -4.63 -5.31
C GLY A 197 -2.76 -4.24 -4.90
N LEU A 198 -3.64 -3.80 -5.81
CA LEU A 198 -4.91 -3.16 -5.41
C LEU A 198 -6.11 -4.10 -5.27
N SER A 199 -5.97 -5.39 -5.62
CA SER A 199 -7.09 -6.34 -5.71
C SER A 199 -7.82 -6.55 -4.38
N ARG A 200 -7.07 -6.55 -3.27
CA ARG A 200 -7.60 -6.76 -1.92
C ARG A 200 -8.18 -5.48 -1.31
N TRP A 201 -7.70 -4.32 -1.74
CA TRP A 201 -8.05 -2.99 -1.21
C TRP A 201 -9.21 -2.33 -1.96
N ARG A 202 -9.55 -2.83 -3.15
CA ARG A 202 -10.66 -2.30 -3.98
C ARG A 202 -12.05 -2.79 -3.57
N ARG A 203 -12.16 -3.86 -2.77
CA ARG A 203 -13.43 -4.30 -2.16
C ARG A 203 -13.66 -3.59 -0.84
#